data_AF-A0A3B9R773-F1
#
_entry.id   AF-A0A3B9R773-F1
#
_cell.length_a   1.000
_cell.length_b   1.000
_cell.length_c   1.000
_cell.angle_alpha   90.00
_cell.angle_beta   90.00
_cell.angle_gamma   90.00
#
_symmetry.space_group_name_H-M   'P 1'
#
loop_
_entity.id
_entity.type
_entity.pdbx_description
1 polymer ?
#
loop_
_entity_poly.entity_id
_entity_poly.type
_entity_poly.pdbx_seq_one_letter_code
_entity_poly.pdbx_strand_id
1 'polypeptide(L)'
;DEPYKALVKDKEVSLLINAKPLSFKTFVTEKNETINGYLTLLQKGNTYDLYQRTLVKFTEGQPAQNSFVAAVPSRFTKFTEYYFQKDGVNRIDQIPQKNKKLLKLIDASKREDLKIFLKENNLNIKNEQDLIKVFDYLNS
;
A
#
# COMPACT_ATOMS: atom_id res chain seq x y z
N ASP A 1 34.52 -10.39 4.72
CA ASP A 1 33.06 -10.22 4.68
C ASP A 1 32.64 -8.94 5.35
N GLU A 2 32.05 -8.04 4.57
CA GLU A 2 31.45 -6.83 5.12
C GLU A 2 30.04 -7.18 5.65
N PRO A 3 29.72 -6.88 6.92
CA PRO A 3 28.42 -7.22 7.47
C PRO A 3 27.31 -6.44 6.74
N TYR A 4 26.17 -7.09 6.51
CA TYR A 4 25.00 -6.44 5.93
C TYR A 4 24.59 -5.24 6.80
N LYS A 5 24.71 -4.03 6.26
CA LYS A 5 24.27 -2.80 6.92
C LYS A 5 22.82 -2.53 6.53
N ALA A 6 21.95 -2.35 7.53
CA ALA A 6 20.59 -1.89 7.31
C ALA A 6 20.54 -0.36 7.40
N LEU A 7 19.62 0.26 6.66
CA LEU A 7 19.32 1.68 6.84
C LEU A 7 18.84 1.92 8.28
N VAL A 8 19.36 2.96 8.93
CA VAL A 8 18.86 3.41 10.22
C VAL A 8 17.37 3.72 10.08
N LYS A 9 16.56 3.20 11.01
CA LYS A 9 15.10 3.41 11.05
C LYS A 9 14.78 4.82 11.56
N ASP A 10 15.19 5.81 10.80
CA ASP A 10 15.01 7.22 11.12
C ASP A 10 13.85 7.80 10.30
N LYS A 11 12.98 8.55 10.97
CA LYS A 11 11.81 9.20 10.35
C LYS A 11 12.20 10.45 9.56
N GLU A 12 13.35 11.05 9.85
CA GLU A 12 13.86 12.23 9.16
C GLU A 12 14.61 11.86 7.87
N VAL A 13 15.03 10.59 7.74
CA VAL A 13 15.75 10.10 6.57
C VAL A 13 14.76 9.66 5.49
N SER A 14 14.91 10.26 4.31
CA SER A 14 14.18 9.87 3.10
C SER A 14 15.15 9.41 2.02
N LEU A 15 14.85 8.29 1.37
CA LEU A 15 15.59 7.79 0.22
C LEU A 15 14.80 8.10 -1.06
N LEU A 16 15.49 8.34 -2.16
CA LEU A 16 14.86 8.41 -3.48
C LEU A 16 15.15 7.12 -4.23
N ILE A 17 14.11 6.32 -4.46
CA ILE A 17 14.20 5.08 -5.26
C ILE A 17 13.39 5.31 -6.53
N ASN A 18 14.05 5.32 -7.69
CA ASN A 18 13.42 5.60 -8.98
C ASN A 18 12.58 6.90 -8.98
N ALA A 19 13.16 7.99 -8.42
CA ALA A 19 12.50 9.28 -8.22
C ALA A 19 11.25 9.27 -7.29
N LYS A 20 10.93 8.15 -6.64
CA LYS A 20 9.88 8.08 -5.62
C LYS A 20 10.48 8.15 -4.21
N PRO A 21 10.05 9.08 -3.35
CA PRO A 21 10.53 9.15 -1.96
C PRO A 21 10.09 7.94 -1.15
N LEU A 22 11.04 7.26 -0.50
CA LEU A 22 10.84 6.20 0.47
C LEU A 22 11.20 6.74 1.86
N SER A 23 10.28 6.68 2.81
CA SER A 23 10.48 7.21 4.16
C SER A 23 9.97 6.23 5.23
N PHE A 24 10.59 6.26 6.40
CA PHE A 24 10.16 5.43 7.53
C PHE A 24 8.98 6.11 8.25
N LYS A 25 7.82 5.46 8.24
CA LYS A 25 6.56 6.03 8.76
C LYS A 25 5.86 5.04 9.69
N THR A 26 4.97 5.58 10.51
CA THR A 26 4.03 4.83 11.36
C THR A 26 2.67 4.82 10.67
N PHE A 27 2.06 3.65 10.51
CA PHE A 27 0.79 3.48 9.79
C PHE A 27 -0.07 2.35 10.38
N VAL A 28 -1.35 2.37 10.05
CA VAL A 28 -2.37 1.46 10.58
C VAL A 28 -2.81 0.49 9.49
N THR A 29 -2.77 -0.81 9.80
CA THR A 29 -3.21 -1.87 8.89
C THR A 29 -4.75 -1.98 8.83
N GLU A 30 -5.28 -2.74 7.87
CA GLU A 30 -6.72 -3.06 7.77
C GLU A 30 -7.25 -3.74 9.05
N LYS A 31 -6.37 -4.35 9.85
CA LYS A 31 -6.69 -4.98 11.14
C LYS A 31 -6.63 -4.02 12.33
N ASN A 32 -6.47 -2.71 12.09
CA ASN A 32 -6.24 -1.68 13.12
C ASN A 32 -4.95 -1.88 13.94
N GLU A 33 -3.94 -2.55 13.37
CA GLU A 33 -2.63 -2.69 14.03
C GLU A 33 -1.75 -1.52 13.63
N THR A 34 -1.15 -0.84 14.60
CA THR A 34 -0.18 0.24 14.35
C THR A 34 1.21 -0.35 14.18
N ILE A 35 1.80 -0.12 13.01
CA ILE A 35 3.11 -0.66 12.65
C ILE A 35 4.03 0.43 12.10
N ASN A 36 5.33 0.22 12.24
CA ASN A 36 6.36 1.07 11.67
C ASN A 36 7.00 0.38 10.46
N GLY A 37 7.23 1.12 9.38
CA GLY A 37 7.82 0.57 8.18
C GLY A 37 8.11 1.62 7.13
N TYR A 38 8.75 1.18 6.04
CA TYR A 38 9.04 2.05 4.91
C TYR A 38 7.84 2.15 3.98
N LEU A 39 7.48 3.38 3.62
CA LEU A 39 6.43 3.71 2.66
C LEU A 39 7.02 4.55 1.53
N THR A 40 6.71 4.15 0.30
CA THR A 40 7.02 4.91 -0.90
C THR A 40 5.88 5.89 -1.17
N LEU A 41 6.17 7.18 -1.26
CA LEU A 41 5.20 8.18 -1.70
C LEU A 41 4.94 8.00 -3.20
N LEU A 42 3.70 7.67 -3.56
CA LEU A 42 3.27 7.56 -4.96
C LEU A 42 2.78 8.89 -5.50
N GLN A 43 2.01 9.61 -4.70
CA GLN A 43 1.42 10.88 -5.06
C GLN A 43 1.28 11.74 -3.81
N LYS A 44 1.74 12.98 -3.93
CA LYS A 44 1.49 14.01 -2.92
C LYS A 44 0.29 14.84 -3.35
N GLY A 45 -0.69 14.99 -2.47
CA GLY A 45 -1.93 15.69 -2.75
C GLY A 45 -2.20 16.82 -1.77
N ASN A 46 -3.17 17.68 -2.09
CA ASN A 46 -3.59 18.74 -1.18
C ASN A 46 -4.50 18.21 -0.06
N THR A 47 -5.30 17.17 -0.36
CA THR A 47 -6.24 16.58 0.62
C THR A 47 -5.75 15.23 1.11
N TYR A 48 -5.17 14.43 0.24
CA TYR A 48 -4.74 13.06 0.51
C TYR A 48 -3.41 12.75 -0.15
N ASP A 49 -2.47 12.26 0.64
CA ASP A 49 -1.24 11.65 0.15
C ASP A 49 -1.43 10.14 -0.05
N LEU A 50 -0.90 9.62 -1.14
CA LEU A 50 -0.94 8.19 -1.49
C LEU A 50 0.44 7.56 -1.34
N TYR A 51 0.48 6.42 -0.66
CA TYR A 51 1.68 5.67 -0.37
C TYR A 51 1.56 4.20 -0.81
N GLN A 52 2.70 3.59 -1.08
CA GLN A 52 2.84 2.17 -1.40
C GLN A 52 3.83 1.51 -0.43
N ARG A 53 3.54 0.26 -0.10
CA ARG A 53 4.46 -0.65 0.60
C ARG A 53 4.60 -1.95 -0.20
N THR A 54 5.85 -2.35 -0.45
CA THR A 54 6.16 -3.63 -1.07
C THR A 54 6.69 -4.60 -0.02
N LEU A 55 6.04 -5.75 0.11
CA LEU A 55 6.41 -6.82 1.03
C LEU A 55 6.85 -8.04 0.23
N VAL A 56 7.82 -8.79 0.75
CA VAL A 56 8.23 -10.08 0.19
C VAL A 56 8.05 -11.13 1.27
N LYS A 57 7.17 -12.10 1.02
CA LYS A 57 6.99 -13.26 1.89
C LYS A 57 7.73 -14.44 1.32
N PHE A 58 8.62 -15.02 2.11
CA PHE A 58 9.18 -16.34 1.82
C PHE A 58 8.20 -17.40 2.32
N THR A 59 7.91 -18.37 1.47
CA THR A 59 7.17 -19.58 1.83
C THR A 59 8.10 -20.75 1.57
N GLU A 60 8.41 -21.50 2.63
CA GLU A 60 9.21 -22.71 2.54
C GLU A 60 8.44 -23.78 1.78
N GLY A 61 9.14 -24.47 0.88
CA GLY A 61 8.62 -25.59 0.12
C GLY A 61 8.37 -26.80 1.00
N GLN A 62 7.58 -27.74 0.49
CA GLN A 62 7.36 -29.02 1.14
C GLN A 62 7.70 -30.16 0.17
N PRO A 63 8.44 -31.19 0.63
CA PRO A 63 8.76 -32.34 -0.20
C PRO A 63 7.48 -33.07 -0.62
N ALA A 64 7.57 -33.82 -1.72
CA ALA A 64 6.48 -34.70 -2.16
C ALA A 64 6.15 -35.70 -1.06
N GLN A 65 4.88 -35.74 -0.63
CA GLN A 65 4.44 -36.68 0.40
C GLN A 65 4.40 -38.12 -0.12
N ASN A 66 4.14 -38.30 -1.42
CA ASN A 66 4.15 -39.58 -2.12
C ASN A 66 4.29 -39.36 -3.64
N SER A 67 4.37 -40.44 -4.42
CA SER A 67 4.55 -40.40 -5.89
C SER A 67 3.39 -39.76 -6.67
N PHE A 68 2.24 -39.49 -6.04
CA PHE A 68 1.07 -38.87 -6.66
C PHE A 68 0.93 -37.37 -6.35
N VAL A 69 1.66 -36.85 -5.35
CA VAL A 69 1.61 -35.44 -4.94
C VAL A 69 2.96 -34.79 -5.22
N ALA A 70 2.99 -33.86 -6.17
CA ALA A 70 4.19 -33.12 -6.51
C ALA A 70 4.71 -32.30 -5.32
N ALA A 71 6.04 -32.18 -5.22
CA ALA A 71 6.67 -31.31 -4.22
C ALA A 71 6.30 -29.84 -4.47
N VAL A 72 6.09 -29.09 -3.39
CA VAL A 72 5.86 -27.65 -3.45
C VAL A 72 7.23 -26.97 -3.33
N PRO A 73 7.73 -26.24 -4.34
CA PRO A 73 9.01 -25.56 -4.24
C PRO A 73 8.91 -24.35 -3.30
N SER A 74 10.03 -24.01 -2.65
CA SER A 74 10.16 -22.75 -1.92
C SER A 74 9.95 -21.57 -2.85
N ARG A 75 9.21 -20.54 -2.40
CA ARG A 75 8.93 -19.37 -3.23
C ARG A 75 8.95 -18.06 -2.45
N PHE A 76 9.41 -17.01 -3.12
CA PHE A 76 9.22 -15.63 -2.68
C PHE A 76 7.99 -15.06 -3.37
N THR A 77 7.02 -14.60 -2.58
CA THR A 77 5.81 -13.94 -3.08
C THR A 77 5.85 -12.46 -2.73
N LYS A 78 5.73 -11.60 -3.73
CA LYS A 78 5.67 -10.15 -3.54
C LYS A 78 4.23 -9.71 -3.32
N PHE A 79 4.00 -8.88 -2.31
CA PHE A 79 2.71 -8.26 -2.01
C PHE A 79 2.86 -6.75 -2.06
N THR A 80 1.91 -6.08 -2.70
CA THR A 80 1.82 -4.62 -2.72
C THR A 80 0.62 -4.20 -1.89
N GLU A 81 0.86 -3.31 -0.94
CA GLU A 81 -0.17 -2.67 -0.12
C GLU A 81 -0.13 -1.17 -0.40
N TYR A 82 -1.30 -0.54 -0.34
CA TYR A 82 -1.41 0.90 -0.48
C TYR A 82 -1.95 1.52 0.81
N TYR A 83 -1.54 2.74 1.06
CA TYR A 83 -1.89 3.50 2.25
C TYR A 83 -2.19 4.94 1.86
N PHE A 84 -3.04 5.63 2.64
CA PHE A 84 -3.30 7.04 2.43
C PHE A 84 -3.20 7.82 3.73
N GLN A 85 -2.90 9.10 3.61
CA GLN A 85 -2.89 10.06 4.71
C GLN A 85 -3.73 11.26 4.32
N LYS A 86 -4.66 11.68 5.18
CA LYS A 86 -5.39 12.93 5.00
C LYS A 86 -4.55 14.10 5.49
N ASP A 87 -4.54 15.20 4.75
CA ASP A 87 -3.86 16.42 5.16
C ASP A 87 -4.39 16.93 6.50
N GLY A 88 -3.48 17.42 7.35
CA GLY A 88 -3.78 17.80 8.74
C GLY A 88 -4.03 16.65 9.71
N VAL A 89 -4.10 15.39 9.24
CA VAL A 89 -4.27 14.20 10.10
C VAL A 89 -2.96 13.42 10.18
N ASN A 90 -2.41 13.28 11.38
CA ASN A 90 -1.20 12.50 11.62
C ASN A 90 -1.49 11.00 11.74
N ARG A 91 -2.25 10.45 10.79
CA ARG A 91 -2.63 9.04 10.73
C ARG A 91 -2.62 8.57 9.28
N ILE A 92 -1.94 7.46 9.06
CA ILE A 92 -1.83 6.81 7.76
C ILE A 92 -2.59 5.49 7.85
N ASP A 93 -3.61 5.30 7.02
CA ASP A 93 -4.47 4.12 7.04
C ASP A 93 -4.30 3.28 5.76
N GLN A 94 -4.38 1.96 5.91
CA GLN A 94 -4.33 1.04 4.78
C GLN A 94 -5.55 1.18 3.87
N ILE A 95 -5.30 1.23 2.56
CA ILE A 95 -6.34 1.20 1.54
C ILE A 95 -6.80 -0.25 1.37
N PRO A 96 -8.09 -0.55 1.61
CA PRO A 96 -8.63 -1.89 1.44
C PRO A 96 -8.70 -2.25 -0.04
N GLN A 97 -8.57 -3.53 -0.38
CA GLN A 97 -8.60 -4.00 -1.78
C GLN A 97 -10.01 -4.03 -2.42
N LYS A 98 -11.01 -3.37 -1.81
CA LYS A 98 -12.41 -3.35 -2.28
C LYS A 98 -12.94 -1.92 -2.32
N ASN A 99 -13.44 -1.49 -3.48
CA ASN A 99 -14.03 -0.15 -3.70
C ASN A 99 -15.03 0.23 -2.60
N LYS A 100 -15.97 -0.67 -2.27
CA LYS A 100 -16.98 -0.44 -1.22
C LYS A 100 -16.38 -0.15 0.17
N LYS A 101 -15.21 -0.72 0.49
CA LYS A 101 -14.55 -0.47 1.77
C LYS A 101 -13.81 0.88 1.74
N LEU A 102 -13.17 1.23 0.63
CA LEU A 102 -12.52 2.54 0.44
C LEU A 102 -13.53 3.68 0.65
N LEU A 103 -14.73 3.57 0.08
CA LEU A 103 -15.79 4.57 0.25
C LEU A 103 -16.13 4.86 1.72
N LYS A 104 -15.94 3.90 2.63
CA LYS A 104 -16.21 4.12 4.07
C LYS A 104 -15.13 4.94 4.77
N LEU A 105 -13.92 4.97 4.21
CA LEU A 105 -12.76 5.67 4.77
C LEU A 105 -12.66 7.12 4.32
N ILE A 106 -13.30 7.46 3.20
CA ILE A 106 -13.36 8.84 2.68
C ILE A 106 -14.43 9.66 3.41
N ASP A 107 -14.26 10.98 3.44
CA ASP A 107 -15.23 11.93 3.99
C ASP A 107 -16.62 11.78 3.36
N ALA A 108 -17.67 11.84 4.20
CA ALA A 108 -19.05 11.59 3.78
C ALA A 108 -19.52 12.47 2.61
N SER A 109 -19.05 13.71 2.53
CA SER A 109 -19.38 14.65 1.46
C SER A 109 -18.89 14.21 0.08
N LYS A 110 -17.72 13.57 -0.02
CA LYS A 110 -17.13 13.12 -1.30
C LYS A 110 -17.49 11.67 -1.66
N ARG A 111 -18.23 10.94 -0.81
CA ARG A 111 -18.49 9.49 -1.00
C ARG A 111 -19.35 9.17 -2.21
N GLU A 112 -20.44 9.91 -2.42
CA GLU A 112 -21.37 9.61 -3.52
C GLU A 112 -20.73 9.96 -4.85
N ASP A 113 -20.06 11.12 -4.93
CA ASP A 113 -19.31 11.56 -6.11
C ASP A 113 -18.20 10.57 -6.48
N LEU A 114 -17.40 10.12 -5.50
CA LEU A 114 -16.38 9.11 -5.72
C LEU A 114 -16.98 7.77 -6.21
N LYS A 115 -18.15 7.39 -5.68
CA LYS A 115 -18.82 6.15 -6.06
C LYS A 115 -19.34 6.20 -7.50
N ILE A 116 -19.83 7.36 -7.95
CA ILE A 116 -20.22 7.59 -9.34
C ILE A 116 -18.99 7.53 -10.24
N PHE A 117 -17.93 8.27 -9.88
CA PHE A 117 -16.66 8.32 -10.64
C PHE A 117 -16.03 6.93 -10.83
N LEU A 118 -15.97 6.11 -9.76
CA LEU A 118 -15.46 4.74 -9.82
C LEU A 118 -16.26 3.84 -10.78
N LYS A 119 -17.57 4.05 -10.87
CA LYS A 119 -18.46 3.26 -11.73
C LYS A 119 -18.37 3.70 -13.18
N GLU A 120 -18.46 5.00 -13.45
CA GLU A 120 -18.43 5.55 -14.81
C GLU A 120 -17.12 5.23 -15.52
N ASN A 121 -16.00 5.29 -14.78
CA ASN A 121 -14.66 5.01 -15.31
C ASN A 121 -14.25 3.54 -15.15
N ASN A 122 -15.13 2.68 -14.61
CA ASN A 122 -14.88 1.26 -14.34
C ASN A 122 -13.53 0.98 -13.63
N LEU A 123 -13.20 1.79 -12.62
CA LEU A 123 -11.88 1.80 -11.99
C LEU A 123 -11.73 0.69 -10.94
N ASN A 124 -10.57 0.04 -10.94
CA ASN A 124 -10.23 -0.99 -9.99
C ASN A 124 -9.07 -0.56 -9.09
N ILE A 125 -9.36 -0.29 -7.81
CA ILE A 125 -8.37 0.18 -6.83
C ILE A 125 -7.25 -0.83 -6.51
N LYS A 126 -7.34 -2.06 -7.02
CA LYS A 126 -6.24 -3.03 -6.96
C LYS A 126 -5.12 -2.69 -7.94
N ASN A 127 -5.43 -1.95 -9.00
CA ASN A 127 -4.46 -1.46 -9.97
C ASN A 127 -3.88 -0.12 -9.47
N GLU A 128 -2.55 -0.01 -9.44
CA GLU A 128 -1.84 1.21 -9.05
C GLU A 128 -2.30 2.44 -9.85
N GLN A 129 -2.46 2.29 -11.17
CA GLN A 129 -2.78 3.40 -12.07
C GLN A 129 -4.21 3.92 -11.86
N ASP A 130 -5.16 3.00 -11.66
CA ASP A 130 -6.55 3.37 -11.35
C ASP A 130 -6.64 3.99 -9.96
N LEU A 131 -5.84 3.51 -9.00
CA LEU A 131 -5.79 4.07 -7.67
C LEU A 131 -5.26 5.51 -7.68
N ILE A 132 -4.20 5.78 -8.46
CA ILE A 132 -3.67 7.14 -8.64
C ILE A 132 -4.78 8.06 -9.18
N LYS A 133 -5.50 7.66 -10.24
CA LYS A 133 -6.63 8.45 -10.78
C LYS A 133 -7.72 8.75 -9.75
N VAL A 134 -8.01 7.80 -8.87
CA VAL A 134 -8.98 7.99 -7.79
C VAL A 134 -8.50 9.05 -6.81
N PHE A 135 -7.22 9.02 -6.43
CA PHE A 135 -6.65 10.00 -5.51
C PHE A 135 -6.44 11.36 -6.17
N ASP A 136 -6.14 11.42 -7.47
CA ASP A 136 -6.17 12.66 -8.27
C ASP A 136 -7.55 13.33 -8.21
N TYR A 137 -8.62 12.56 -8.42
CA TYR A 137 -9.99 13.05 -8.33
C TYR A 137 -10.33 13.54 -6.91
N LEU A 138 -9.87 12.84 -5.88
CA LEU A 138 -10.11 13.24 -4.48
C LEU A 138 -9.33 14.50 -4.06
N ASN A 139 -8.19 14.75 -4.70
CA ASN A 139 -7.32 15.89 -4.48
C ASN A 139 -7.66 17.12 -5.33
N SER A 140 -8.51 16.94 -6.34
CA SER A 140 -9.15 18.03 -7.09
C SER A 140 -10.26 18.67 -6.26
#